data_AF-A0A382RZ67-F1
#
_entry.id   AF-A0A382RZ67-F1
#
_cell.length_a   1.000
_cell.length_b   1.000
_cell.length_c   1.000
_cell.angle_alpha   90.00
_cell.angle_beta   90.00
_cell.angle_gamma   90.00
#
_symmetry.space_group_name_H-M   'P 1'
#
loop_
_entity.id
_entity.type
_entity.pdbx_description
1 polymer ?
#
loop_
_entity_poly.entity_id
_entity_poly.type
_entity_poly.pdbx_seq_one_letter_code
_entity_poly.pdbx_strand_id
1 'polypeptide(L)'
;NASGLEAGTLVTDLNLWARIHTSEGRFHNIFLGEVSKSRSVITGGTVKPDPAGDVSAWFYVEEDIKDTVNPSGEPFRLVSLYFSRKSFARTPPGNISLDDITVKGPSSPPGGLVIEDFETSGQWTPLVNEGRVADISQRMSTPARTGKAGLNLQWEETFKDFPRGVVIPSDPLPLPAIGGPNFSEGQIVRVRAGRILVPVEVRGTTDYFPTLNAADRPFLIISLEPYKRYARTSALERVGDPEEFWASLEDNADRDQAIASLQEAVGGFVIIRDRDRAVDTAQRNPLAGGGWNGLTILSMTAITVAVLLTMVIHSLV
;
A
#
# COMPACT_ATOMS: atom_id res chain seq x y z
N ASN A 1 -17.20 -25.14 -40.64
CA ASN A 1 -16.90 -25.44 -39.22
C ASN A 1 -15.57 -24.84 -38.81
N ALA A 2 -15.64 -23.64 -38.26
CA ALA A 2 -14.72 -23.01 -37.28
C ALA A 2 -15.01 -21.50 -37.31
N SER A 3 -16.24 -21.14 -36.97
CA SER A 3 -16.71 -19.77 -36.81
C SER A 3 -17.19 -19.64 -35.37
N GLY A 4 -16.40 -18.97 -34.53
CA GLY A 4 -16.76 -18.70 -33.15
C GLY A 4 -15.58 -18.79 -32.21
N LEU A 5 -14.73 -17.74 -32.19
CA LEU A 5 -13.90 -17.31 -31.07
C LEU A 5 -13.16 -16.01 -31.45
N GLU A 6 -13.85 -15.08 -32.10
CA GLU A 6 -13.40 -13.70 -32.31
C GLU A 6 -14.36 -12.80 -31.52
N ALA A 7 -13.80 -11.85 -30.77
CA ALA A 7 -14.48 -10.81 -29.98
C ALA A 7 -15.13 -11.22 -28.64
N GLY A 8 -14.30 -11.69 -27.70
CA GLY A 8 -14.50 -11.33 -26.29
C GLY A 8 -13.79 -9.99 -26.02
N THR A 9 -14.38 -8.88 -26.44
CA THR A 9 -13.83 -7.53 -26.20
C THR A 9 -13.87 -7.26 -24.70
N LEU A 10 -12.77 -7.57 -24.00
CA LEU A 10 -12.60 -7.20 -22.59
C LEU A 10 -12.57 -5.67 -22.52
N VAL A 11 -13.73 -5.08 -22.22
CA VAL A 11 -13.84 -3.68 -21.87
C VAL A 11 -13.06 -3.49 -20.57
N THR A 12 -11.91 -2.84 -20.67
CA THR A 12 -11.08 -2.51 -19.51
C THR A 12 -11.43 -1.10 -19.09
N ASP A 13 -12.32 -1.03 -18.11
CA ASP A 13 -12.72 0.22 -17.48
C ASP A 13 -11.86 0.45 -16.23
N LEU A 14 -11.18 1.60 -16.21
CA LEU A 14 -10.31 2.04 -15.15
C LEU A 14 -10.91 3.28 -14.49
N ASN A 15 -11.18 3.19 -13.19
CA ASN A 15 -11.48 4.36 -12.40
C ASN A 15 -10.20 5.20 -12.24
N LEU A 16 -10.22 6.42 -12.74
CA LEU A 16 -9.20 7.44 -12.49
C LEU A 16 -9.53 8.19 -11.20
N TRP A 17 -8.50 8.37 -10.39
CA TRP A 17 -8.58 9.05 -9.11
C TRP A 17 -7.45 10.06 -8.97
N ALA A 18 -7.77 11.19 -8.35
CA ALA A 18 -6.79 12.06 -7.74
C ALA A 18 -6.77 11.83 -6.23
N ARG A 19 -5.59 11.91 -5.64
CA ARG A 19 -5.43 11.91 -4.19
C ARG A 19 -4.88 13.24 -3.73
N ILE A 20 -5.55 13.85 -2.76
CA ILE A 20 -5.17 15.13 -2.19
C ILE A 20 -4.85 15.00 -0.71
N HIS A 21 -3.96 15.85 -0.22
CA HIS A 21 -3.55 15.99 1.17
C HIS A 21 -3.94 17.38 1.67
N THR A 22 -4.79 17.45 2.68
CA THR A 22 -5.25 18.72 3.27
C THR A 22 -4.26 19.24 4.30
N SER A 23 -4.36 20.53 4.62
CA SER A 23 -3.61 21.18 5.71
C SER A 23 -3.85 20.55 7.08
N GLU A 24 -5.04 19.97 7.30
CA GLU A 24 -5.42 19.21 8.50
C GLU A 24 -4.73 17.83 8.61
N GLY A 25 -3.87 17.47 7.65
CA GLY A 25 -3.15 16.20 7.63
C GLY A 25 -3.99 15.01 7.13
N ARG A 26 -5.12 15.28 6.46
CA ARG A 26 -6.05 14.24 5.97
C ARG A 26 -5.84 13.97 4.49
N PHE A 27 -6.03 12.71 4.10
CA PHE A 27 -5.92 12.27 2.71
C PHE A 27 -7.30 11.92 2.16
N HIS A 28 -7.59 12.40 0.96
CA HIS A 28 -8.87 12.17 0.30
C HIS A 28 -8.68 11.68 -1.14
N ASN A 29 -9.52 10.74 -1.55
CA ASN A 29 -9.60 10.27 -2.92
C ASN A 29 -10.75 11.00 -3.63
N ILE A 30 -10.45 11.63 -4.75
CA ILE A 30 -11.41 12.28 -5.64
C ILE A 30 -11.54 11.38 -6.88
N PHE A 31 -12.74 10.86 -7.11
CA PHE A 31 -13.02 10.04 -8.29
C PHE A 31 -13.21 10.96 -9.49
N LEU A 32 -12.28 10.96 -10.44
CA LEU A 32 -12.36 11.84 -11.60
C LEU A 32 -13.24 11.25 -12.71
N GLY A 33 -13.28 9.93 -12.85
CA GLY A 33 -14.10 9.28 -13.86
C GLY A 33 -13.61 7.89 -14.24
N GLU A 34 -14.30 7.24 -15.15
CA GLU A 34 -14.01 5.90 -15.66
C GLU A 34 -13.43 5.99 -17.07
N VAL A 35 -12.16 5.63 -17.24
CA VAL A 35 -11.43 5.60 -18.50
C VAL A 35 -11.67 4.24 -19.17
N SER A 36 -12.29 4.24 -20.37
CA SER A 36 -12.54 3.01 -21.13
C SER A 36 -11.70 2.92 -22.39
N LYS A 37 -10.87 1.86 -22.48
CA LYS A 37 -10.06 1.57 -23.69
C LYS A 37 -10.91 1.27 -24.92
N SER A 38 -12.12 0.73 -24.73
CA SER A 38 -13.00 0.32 -25.83
C SER A 38 -13.68 1.49 -26.55
N ARG A 39 -13.78 2.65 -25.88
CA ARG A 39 -14.53 3.80 -26.37
C ARG A 39 -13.66 5.02 -26.62
N SER A 40 -12.43 5.06 -26.11
CA SER A 40 -11.68 6.32 -25.95
C SER A 40 -12.64 7.38 -25.38
N VAL A 41 -13.32 7.05 -24.29
CA VAL A 41 -14.29 7.94 -23.64
C VAL A 41 -14.07 7.79 -22.14
N ILE A 42 -14.21 8.92 -21.43
CA ILE A 42 -14.31 8.94 -19.98
C ILE A 42 -15.80 9.01 -19.61
N THR A 43 -16.27 8.10 -18.76
CA THR A 43 -17.66 8.06 -18.29
C THR A 43 -17.72 8.15 -16.78
N GLY A 44 -18.72 8.84 -16.23
CA GLY A 44 -18.70 9.18 -14.80
C GLY A 44 -17.70 10.31 -14.53
N GLY A 45 -18.07 11.16 -13.58
CA GLY A 45 -17.49 12.48 -13.43
C GLY A 45 -17.97 13.49 -14.47
N THR A 46 -17.53 14.74 -14.38
CA THR A 46 -17.95 15.84 -15.28
C THR A 46 -16.98 15.99 -16.44
N VAL A 47 -17.19 15.24 -17.52
CA VAL A 47 -16.43 15.39 -18.77
C VAL A 47 -16.95 16.61 -19.52
N LYS A 48 -16.08 17.60 -19.77
CA LYS A 48 -16.43 18.82 -20.51
C LYS A 48 -15.69 18.87 -21.85
N PRO A 49 -16.22 19.60 -22.85
CA PRO A 49 -15.44 19.94 -24.03
C PRO A 49 -14.12 20.60 -23.58
N ASP A 50 -13.02 20.28 -24.26
CA ASP A 50 -11.74 20.91 -23.98
C ASP A 50 -11.89 22.45 -24.05
N PRO A 51 -11.54 23.20 -22.99
CA PRO A 51 -11.57 24.66 -23.00
C PRO A 51 -10.75 25.30 -24.13
N ALA A 52 -9.75 24.61 -24.66
CA ALA A 52 -8.88 25.08 -25.73
C ALA A 52 -9.47 24.91 -27.14
N GLY A 53 -10.60 24.20 -27.28
CA GLY A 53 -11.30 24.05 -28.56
C GLY A 53 -10.53 23.22 -29.58
N ASP A 54 -10.89 21.94 -29.68
CA ASP A 54 -10.47 20.99 -30.71
C ASP A 54 -9.06 20.39 -30.56
N VAL A 55 -8.92 19.47 -29.61
CA VAL A 55 -7.98 18.35 -29.74
C VAL A 55 -8.79 17.06 -29.65
N SER A 56 -9.14 16.49 -30.80
CA SER A 56 -9.96 15.27 -30.97
C SER A 56 -9.42 14.00 -30.27
N ALA A 57 -8.36 14.12 -29.46
CA ALA A 57 -7.71 13.04 -28.72
C ALA A 57 -7.64 13.27 -27.19
N TRP A 58 -8.04 14.43 -26.66
CA TRP A 58 -7.96 14.73 -25.23
C TRP A 58 -9.33 14.80 -24.56
N PHE A 59 -9.38 14.36 -23.30
CA PHE A 59 -10.56 14.45 -22.45
C PHE A 59 -10.25 15.36 -21.27
N TYR A 60 -11.01 16.45 -21.15
CA TYR A 60 -10.98 17.29 -19.97
C TYR A 60 -11.96 16.73 -18.93
N VAL A 61 -11.41 16.35 -17.77
CA VAL A 61 -12.16 15.76 -16.67
C VAL A 61 -12.10 16.70 -15.48
N GLU A 62 -13.26 17.01 -14.93
CA GLU A 62 -13.39 17.92 -13.80
C GLU A 62 -14.31 17.34 -12.76
N GLU A 63 -13.98 17.59 -11.49
CA GLU A 63 -14.81 17.21 -10.37
C GLU A 63 -14.79 18.26 -9.27
N ASP A 64 -15.95 18.46 -8.66
CA ASP A 64 -16.11 19.39 -7.56
C ASP A 64 -15.58 18.77 -6.27
N ILE A 65 -14.63 19.47 -5.64
CA ILE A 65 -14.15 19.12 -4.30
C ILE A 65 -15.18 19.63 -3.29
N LYS A 66 -16.01 18.71 -2.79
CA LYS A 66 -17.06 19.02 -1.82
C LYS A 66 -16.48 19.64 -0.54
N ASP A 67 -17.20 20.58 0.07
CA ASP A 67 -16.82 21.22 1.34
C ASP A 67 -16.56 20.22 2.47
N THR A 68 -17.19 19.04 2.45
CA THR A 68 -16.91 17.96 3.41
C THR A 68 -15.46 17.44 3.38
N VAL A 69 -14.76 17.64 2.25
CA VAL A 69 -13.36 17.25 2.04
C VAL A 69 -12.41 18.34 2.52
N ASN A 70 -12.79 19.61 2.43
CA ASN A 70 -11.99 20.74 2.84
C ASN A 70 -12.86 21.84 3.49
N PRO A 71 -13.39 21.61 4.70
CA PRO A 71 -14.36 22.53 5.31
C PRO A 71 -13.73 23.87 5.70
N SER A 72 -12.41 23.90 5.92
CA SER A 72 -11.66 25.11 6.24
C SER A 72 -11.36 26.00 5.02
N GLY A 73 -11.47 25.47 3.80
CA GLY A 73 -11.06 26.15 2.57
C GLY A 73 -9.55 26.38 2.45
N GLU A 74 -8.75 25.73 3.30
CA GLU A 74 -7.29 25.88 3.31
C GLU A 74 -6.64 25.17 2.09
N PRO A 75 -5.40 25.54 1.72
CA PRO A 75 -4.71 24.90 0.61
C PRO A 75 -4.53 23.39 0.84
N PHE A 76 -4.80 22.60 -0.20
CA PHE A 76 -4.47 21.18 -0.26
C PHE A 76 -3.42 20.93 -1.33
N ARG A 77 -2.74 19.78 -1.23
CA ARG A 77 -1.71 19.34 -2.17
C ARG A 77 -2.19 18.13 -2.95
N LEU A 78 -1.99 18.13 -4.26
CA LEU A 78 -2.09 16.90 -5.05
C LEU A 78 -0.90 16.00 -4.71
N VAL A 79 -1.15 14.73 -4.43
CA VAL A 79 -0.11 13.77 -4.04
C VAL A 79 -0.01 12.57 -4.98
N SER A 80 -1.10 12.13 -5.59
CA SER A 80 -1.06 11.07 -6.60
C SER A 80 -2.22 11.13 -7.58
N LEU A 81 -1.98 10.58 -8.76
CA LEU A 81 -2.99 10.23 -9.75
C LEU A 81 -2.90 8.73 -9.97
N TYR A 82 -4.01 8.00 -9.81
CA TYR A 82 -3.97 6.55 -9.94
C TYR A 82 -5.25 5.98 -10.55
N PHE A 83 -5.07 4.79 -11.11
CA PHE A 83 -6.06 3.99 -11.79
C PHE A 83 -6.32 2.75 -10.96
N SER A 84 -7.58 2.55 -10.60
CA SER A 84 -8.06 1.29 -10.04
C SER A 84 -9.08 0.69 -10.99
N ARG A 85 -9.17 -0.64 -11.04
CA ARG A 85 -10.14 -1.28 -11.94
C ARG A 85 -11.52 -1.37 -11.31
N LYS A 86 -12.53 -1.50 -12.17
CA LYS A 86 -13.91 -1.84 -11.78
C LYS A 86 -14.28 -3.29 -12.12
N SER A 87 -13.72 -3.84 -13.19
CA SER A 87 -14.05 -5.17 -13.74
C SER A 87 -13.29 -6.33 -13.07
N PHE A 88 -13.80 -7.57 -13.19
CA PHE A 88 -13.15 -8.78 -12.68
C PHE A 88 -11.94 -9.27 -13.51
N ALA A 89 -11.78 -8.81 -14.75
CA ALA A 89 -10.71 -9.23 -15.67
C ALA A 89 -9.39 -8.44 -15.50
N ARG A 90 -8.24 -9.08 -15.79
CA ARG A 90 -6.93 -8.41 -15.74
C ARG A 90 -6.88 -7.28 -16.77
N THR A 91 -6.35 -6.11 -16.37
CA THR A 91 -6.11 -5.01 -17.30
C THR A 91 -4.89 -5.36 -18.17
N PRO A 92 -4.98 -5.29 -19.50
CA PRO A 92 -3.86 -5.55 -20.41
C PRO A 92 -2.80 -4.44 -20.32
N PRO A 93 -1.62 -4.65 -20.94
CA PRO A 93 -0.61 -3.61 -21.09
C PRO A 93 -1.17 -2.35 -21.78
N GLY A 94 -0.63 -1.19 -21.42
CA GLY A 94 -1.14 0.08 -21.90
C GLY A 94 -0.32 1.29 -21.47
N ASN A 95 -0.78 2.46 -21.92
CA ASN A 95 -0.28 3.74 -21.51
C ASN A 95 -1.43 4.72 -21.28
N ILE A 96 -1.18 5.75 -20.47
CA ILE A 96 -2.05 6.90 -20.29
C ILE A 96 -1.19 8.16 -20.34
N SER A 97 -1.65 9.13 -21.12
CA SER A 97 -1.09 10.47 -21.21
C SER A 97 -1.90 11.44 -20.36
N LEU A 98 -1.20 12.30 -19.63
CA LEU A 98 -1.76 13.32 -18.75
C LEU A 98 -1.09 14.63 -19.11
N ASP A 99 -1.89 15.68 -19.22
CA ASP A 99 -1.39 17.04 -19.36
C ASP A 99 -2.35 18.04 -18.72
N ASP A 100 -1.81 19.17 -18.28
CA ASP A 100 -2.49 20.29 -17.61
C ASP A 100 -3.42 19.89 -16.45
N ILE A 101 -2.88 19.83 -15.24
CA ILE A 101 -3.70 19.73 -14.03
C ILE A 101 -4.15 21.13 -13.62
N THR A 102 -5.46 21.34 -13.64
CA THR A 102 -6.07 22.65 -13.34
C THR A 102 -6.87 22.61 -12.05
N VAL A 103 -6.76 23.66 -11.23
CA VAL A 103 -7.61 23.90 -10.07
C VAL A 103 -8.50 25.12 -10.31
N LYS A 104 -9.78 24.98 -9.98
CA LYS A 104 -10.76 26.07 -10.01
C LYS A 104 -11.21 26.40 -8.60
N GLY A 105 -11.29 27.69 -8.29
CA GLY A 105 -11.74 28.20 -7.01
C GLY A 105 -12.10 29.68 -7.09
N PRO A 106 -12.60 30.28 -6.01
CA PRO A 106 -13.06 31.67 -6.00
C PRO A 106 -12.00 32.69 -6.45
N SER A 107 -10.72 32.37 -6.24
CA SER A 107 -9.58 33.23 -6.59
C SER A 107 -8.87 32.80 -7.88
N SER A 108 -9.32 31.75 -8.58
CA SER A 108 -8.71 31.31 -9.84
C SER A 108 -9.29 32.08 -11.04
N PRO A 109 -8.54 32.21 -12.15
CA PRO A 109 -9.08 32.71 -13.41
C PRO A 109 -10.31 31.92 -13.90
N PRO A 110 -11.13 32.46 -14.82
CA PRO A 110 -12.32 31.77 -15.35
C PRO A 110 -12.05 30.38 -15.95
N GLY A 111 -10.85 30.14 -16.47
CA GLY A 111 -10.40 28.84 -16.98
C GLY A 111 -9.79 27.90 -15.91
N GLY A 112 -9.61 28.38 -14.68
CA GLY A 112 -8.82 27.74 -13.64
C GLY A 112 -7.33 28.12 -13.69
N LEU A 113 -6.60 27.69 -12.67
CA LEU A 113 -5.15 27.84 -12.55
C LEU A 113 -4.48 26.49 -12.82
N VAL A 114 -3.57 26.43 -13.78
CA VAL A 114 -2.73 25.24 -14.02
C VAL A 114 -1.71 25.14 -12.88
N ILE A 115 -1.74 24.02 -12.16
CA ILE A 115 -0.84 23.75 -11.02
C ILE A 115 0.27 22.75 -11.37
N GLU A 116 0.11 22.01 -12.47
CA GLU A 116 1.09 21.11 -13.04
C GLU A 116 0.87 21.06 -14.55
N ASP A 117 1.89 21.46 -15.30
CA ASP A 117 1.94 21.48 -16.77
C ASP A 117 2.94 20.43 -17.32
N PHE A 118 3.58 19.65 -16.44
CA PHE A 118 4.57 18.63 -16.73
C PHE A 118 5.81 19.11 -17.50
N GLU A 119 6.06 20.42 -17.54
CA GLU A 119 7.23 21.01 -18.20
C GLU A 119 8.51 20.83 -17.35
N THR A 120 8.35 20.75 -16.02
CA THR A 120 9.47 20.63 -15.06
C THR A 120 9.81 19.17 -14.70
N SER A 121 11.09 18.90 -14.45
CA SER A 121 11.59 17.53 -14.27
C SER A 121 11.41 16.99 -12.85
N GLY A 122 11.02 15.72 -12.74
CA GLY A 122 11.33 14.90 -11.56
C GLY A 122 10.29 14.88 -10.45
N GLN A 123 9.06 15.35 -10.67
CA GLN A 123 8.03 15.34 -9.63
C GLN A 123 7.26 14.01 -9.54
N TRP A 124 7.10 13.28 -10.65
CA TRP A 124 6.17 12.17 -10.74
C TRP A 124 6.86 10.81 -10.94
N THR A 125 6.73 9.94 -9.95
CA THR A 125 7.27 8.58 -9.96
C THR A 125 6.14 7.57 -10.10
N PRO A 126 6.30 6.47 -10.86
CA PRO A 126 5.27 5.44 -10.95
C PRO A 126 5.02 4.78 -9.59
N LEU A 127 3.76 4.46 -9.32
CA LEU A 127 3.42 3.59 -8.20
C LEU A 127 4.05 2.21 -8.41
N VAL A 128 4.49 1.59 -7.33
CA VAL A 128 5.09 0.26 -7.39
C VAL A 128 4.06 -0.76 -7.86
N ASN A 129 4.51 -1.65 -8.75
CA ASN A 129 3.72 -2.76 -9.26
C ASN A 129 4.20 -4.12 -8.72
N GLU A 130 3.35 -5.13 -8.82
CA GLU A 130 3.66 -6.53 -8.46
C GLU A 130 4.52 -7.25 -9.51
N GLY A 131 4.70 -6.62 -10.66
CA GLY A 131 5.31 -7.18 -11.83
C GLY A 131 6.84 -7.28 -11.72
N ARG A 132 7.43 -8.02 -12.67
CA ARG A 132 8.89 -8.06 -12.85
C ARG A 132 9.41 -6.80 -13.54
N VAL A 133 8.60 -6.21 -14.41
CA VAL A 133 8.89 -5.01 -15.18
C VAL A 133 8.26 -3.82 -14.48
N ALA A 134 9.08 -2.84 -14.12
CA ALA A 134 8.59 -1.60 -13.52
C ALA A 134 7.76 -0.80 -14.53
N ASP A 135 6.72 -0.14 -14.05
CA ASP A 135 6.01 0.85 -14.85
C ASP A 135 6.95 2.04 -15.10
N ILE A 136 6.72 2.73 -16.21
CA ILE A 136 7.58 3.82 -16.68
C ILE A 136 6.76 5.10 -16.71
N SER A 137 7.21 6.14 -16.02
CA SER A 137 6.73 7.51 -16.23
C SER A 137 7.80 8.30 -16.99
N GLN A 138 7.40 8.90 -18.09
CA GLN A 138 8.27 9.71 -18.93
C GLN A 138 7.56 10.97 -19.36
N ARG A 139 8.33 12.03 -19.50
CA ARG A 139 7.87 13.27 -20.13
C ARG A 139 8.25 13.23 -21.59
N MET A 140 7.29 13.49 -22.45
CA MET A 140 7.47 13.39 -23.89
C MET A 140 6.72 14.54 -24.55
N SER A 141 7.16 14.96 -25.74
CA SER A 141 6.44 15.96 -26.53
C SER A 141 5.18 15.42 -27.19
N THR A 142 5.14 14.12 -27.50
CA THR A 142 3.95 13.48 -28.09
C THR A 142 2.67 13.61 -27.24
N PRO A 143 2.70 13.42 -25.90
CA PRO A 143 1.57 13.67 -25.01
C PRO A 143 1.45 15.13 -24.57
N ALA A 144 2.16 16.10 -25.17
CA ALA A 144 1.96 17.50 -24.84
C ALA A 144 0.65 18.00 -25.48
N ARG A 145 -0.33 18.34 -24.65
CA ARG A 145 -1.55 19.05 -25.01
C ARG A 145 -1.27 20.54 -25.10
N THR A 146 -0.57 21.09 -24.12
CA THR A 146 0.00 22.44 -24.17
C THR A 146 1.50 22.40 -23.87
N GLY A 147 2.21 23.51 -24.07
CA GLY A 147 3.64 23.56 -23.81
C GLY A 147 4.49 22.65 -24.72
N LYS A 148 5.50 22.01 -24.14
CA LYS A 148 6.47 21.14 -24.83
C LYS A 148 6.43 19.70 -24.35
N ALA A 149 5.84 19.40 -23.19
CA ALA A 149 5.86 18.06 -22.63
C ALA A 149 4.61 17.73 -21.82
N GLY A 150 4.04 16.55 -22.07
CA GLY A 150 3.07 15.92 -21.16
C GLY A 150 3.66 14.71 -20.45
N LEU A 151 2.97 14.21 -19.43
CA LEU A 151 3.35 12.99 -18.72
C LEU A 151 2.72 11.77 -19.38
N ASN A 152 3.54 10.78 -19.71
CA ASN A 152 3.09 9.47 -20.16
C ASN A 152 3.47 8.40 -19.14
N LEU A 153 2.47 7.72 -18.60
CA LEU A 153 2.62 6.52 -17.78
C LEU A 153 2.38 5.28 -18.63
N GLN A 154 3.31 4.33 -18.62
CA GLN A 154 3.24 3.08 -19.35
C GLN A 154 3.43 1.88 -18.42
N TRP A 155 2.67 0.81 -18.67
CA TRP A 155 2.83 -0.47 -17.99
C TRP A 155 2.82 -1.63 -19.00
N GLU A 156 3.77 -2.55 -18.84
CA GLU A 156 3.91 -3.72 -19.71
C GLU A 156 3.23 -4.97 -19.14
N GLU A 157 3.05 -5.04 -17.82
CA GLU A 157 2.48 -6.21 -17.18
C GLU A 157 1.02 -5.99 -16.81
N THR A 158 0.22 -7.04 -17.04
CA THR A 158 -1.19 -7.03 -16.68
C THR A 158 -1.37 -6.86 -15.17
N PHE A 159 -2.40 -6.12 -14.76
CA PHE A 159 -2.66 -5.90 -13.34
C PHE A 159 -4.11 -6.15 -12.95
N LYS A 160 -4.31 -6.39 -11.65
CA LYS A 160 -5.60 -6.76 -11.08
C LYS A 160 -5.87 -6.02 -9.77
N ASP A 161 -5.17 -6.43 -8.71
CA ASP A 161 -5.56 -6.09 -7.34
C ASP A 161 -4.89 -4.80 -6.84
N PHE A 162 -3.75 -4.44 -7.45
CA PHE A 162 -2.99 -3.23 -7.12
C PHE A 162 -3.17 -2.15 -8.19
N PRO A 163 -3.35 -0.88 -7.79
CA PRO A 163 -3.59 0.22 -8.69
C PRO A 163 -2.30 0.54 -9.44
N ARG A 164 -2.46 1.23 -10.56
CA ARG A 164 -1.35 1.80 -11.34
C ARG A 164 -1.45 3.30 -11.27
N GLY A 165 -0.37 4.03 -11.39
CA GLY A 165 -0.44 5.48 -11.31
C GLY A 165 0.90 6.12 -11.11
N VAL A 166 0.85 7.40 -10.79
CA VAL A 166 2.01 8.22 -10.46
C VAL A 166 1.79 8.95 -9.14
N VAL A 167 2.87 9.14 -8.41
CA VAL A 167 2.89 9.77 -7.09
C VAL A 167 3.97 10.84 -7.08
N ILE A 168 3.72 11.90 -6.32
CA ILE A 168 4.74 12.88 -5.91
C ILE A 168 5.31 12.40 -4.58
N PRO A 169 6.51 11.79 -4.57
CA PRO A 169 7.06 11.21 -3.35
C PRO A 169 7.43 12.32 -2.35
N SER A 170 6.95 12.20 -1.11
CA SER A 170 7.34 13.11 -0.01
C SER A 170 8.70 12.76 0.61
N ASP A 171 9.17 11.53 0.38
CA ASP A 171 10.44 10.98 0.84
C ASP A 171 11.16 10.29 -0.34
N PRO A 172 12.49 10.16 -0.32
CA PRO A 172 13.20 9.37 -1.32
C PRO A 172 12.64 7.96 -1.44
N LEU A 173 12.39 7.52 -2.67
CA LEU A 173 12.01 6.13 -3.00
C LEU A 173 13.16 5.45 -3.75
N PRO A 174 13.45 4.16 -3.48
CA PRO A 174 12.84 3.26 -2.48
C PRO A 174 13.07 3.69 -1.03
N LEU A 175 12.20 3.29 -0.10
CA LEU A 175 12.36 3.60 1.33
C LEU A 175 13.56 2.83 1.91
N PRO A 176 14.43 3.47 2.70
CA PRO A 176 15.54 2.77 3.34
C PRO A 176 15.03 1.80 4.41
N ALA A 177 15.59 0.60 4.45
CA ALA A 177 15.26 -0.43 5.42
C ALA A 177 16.51 -1.19 5.92
N ILE A 178 16.38 -1.82 7.09
CA ILE A 178 17.32 -2.85 7.57
C ILE A 178 16.68 -4.21 7.31
N GLY A 179 17.39 -5.09 6.60
CA GLY A 179 16.92 -6.45 6.31
C GLY A 179 17.34 -7.45 7.39
N GLY A 180 16.54 -8.49 7.58
CA GLY A 180 17.00 -9.71 8.25
C GLY A 180 18.13 -10.42 7.46
N PRO A 181 18.66 -11.54 7.95
CA PRO A 181 19.81 -12.24 7.36
C PRO A 181 19.57 -12.79 5.95
N ASN A 182 18.31 -12.86 5.51
CA ASN A 182 17.91 -13.33 4.18
C ASN A 182 17.99 -12.24 3.10
N PHE A 183 18.44 -11.03 3.44
CA PHE A 183 18.59 -9.90 2.53
C PHE A 183 20.05 -9.49 2.36
N SER A 184 20.34 -8.72 1.32
CA SER A 184 21.68 -8.17 1.07
C SER A 184 21.62 -6.64 0.96
N GLU A 185 22.68 -5.94 1.36
CA GLU A 185 22.77 -4.50 1.17
C GLU A 185 22.71 -4.11 -0.31
N GLY A 186 22.01 -3.02 -0.61
CA GLY A 186 21.72 -2.56 -1.97
C GLY A 186 20.57 -3.33 -2.65
N GLN A 187 20.05 -4.39 -2.03
CA GLN A 187 18.91 -5.12 -2.58
C GLN A 187 17.65 -4.26 -2.52
N ILE A 188 16.98 -4.11 -3.66
CA ILE A 188 15.66 -3.48 -3.74
C ILE A 188 14.60 -4.58 -3.71
N VAL A 189 13.68 -4.49 -2.74
CA VAL A 189 12.56 -5.43 -2.62
C VAL A 189 11.24 -4.67 -2.55
N ARG A 190 10.17 -5.32 -3.01
CA ARG A 190 8.81 -4.76 -3.00
C ARG A 190 8.01 -5.54 -1.97
N VAL A 191 7.72 -4.90 -0.85
CA VAL A 191 7.02 -5.55 0.27
C VAL A 191 5.53 -5.28 0.13
N ARG A 192 4.72 -6.34 0.17
CA ARG A 192 3.27 -6.18 0.30
C ARG A 192 2.94 -5.85 1.75
N ALA A 193 2.43 -4.65 1.99
CA ALA A 193 1.91 -4.21 3.27
C ALA A 193 0.40 -3.95 3.09
N GLY A 194 -0.43 -4.87 3.58
CA GLY A 194 -1.87 -4.84 3.33
C GLY A 194 -2.19 -4.82 1.83
N ARG A 195 -2.81 -3.74 1.35
CA ARG A 195 -3.25 -3.52 -0.03
C ARG A 195 -2.30 -2.66 -0.85
N ILE A 196 -1.10 -2.38 -0.34
CA ILE A 196 -0.09 -1.60 -1.06
C ILE A 196 1.23 -2.36 -1.18
N LEU A 197 2.04 -1.91 -2.14
CA LEU A 197 3.41 -2.35 -2.31
C LEU A 197 4.34 -1.23 -1.91
N VAL A 198 5.27 -1.53 -1.02
CA VAL A 198 6.27 -0.59 -0.52
C VAL A 198 7.61 -0.95 -1.15
N PRO A 199 8.20 -0.08 -1.97
CA PRO A 199 9.55 -0.29 -2.47
C PRO A 199 10.51 0.02 -1.34
N VAL A 200 11.39 -0.92 -1.02
CA VAL A 200 12.42 -0.70 -0.01
C VAL A 200 13.79 -1.06 -0.56
N GLU A 201 14.79 -0.31 -0.14
CA GLU A 201 16.19 -0.60 -0.38
C GLU A 201 16.83 -0.99 0.95
N VAL A 202 17.45 -2.17 0.96
CA VAL A 202 18.17 -2.68 2.12
C VAL A 202 19.48 -1.91 2.25
N ARG A 203 19.59 -1.07 3.28
CA ARG A 203 20.77 -0.23 3.57
C ARG A 203 21.69 -0.83 4.64
N GLY A 204 21.27 -1.92 5.27
CA GLY A 204 22.00 -2.65 6.29
C GLY A 204 21.27 -3.95 6.61
N THR A 205 21.95 -4.85 7.31
CA THR A 205 21.37 -6.14 7.72
C THR A 205 21.53 -6.37 9.23
N THR A 206 20.64 -7.18 9.81
CA THR A 206 20.70 -7.63 11.20
C THR A 206 20.28 -9.09 11.30
N ASP A 207 20.91 -9.85 12.20
CA ASP A 207 20.57 -11.25 12.42
C ASP A 207 19.35 -11.43 13.32
N TYR A 208 19.08 -10.46 14.20
CA TYR A 208 18.08 -10.58 15.27
C TYR A 208 17.13 -9.38 15.32
N PHE A 209 15.87 -9.65 15.69
CA PHE A 209 14.87 -8.65 16.07
C PHE A 209 14.00 -9.20 17.22
N PRO A 210 13.61 -8.40 18.24
CA PRO A 210 13.14 -8.90 19.54
C PRO A 210 12.04 -9.97 19.52
N THR A 211 11.09 -9.89 18.59
CA THR A 211 9.94 -10.80 18.50
C THR A 211 9.85 -11.57 17.21
N LEU A 212 10.89 -11.49 16.37
CA LEU A 212 10.94 -12.17 15.08
C LEU A 212 12.13 -13.12 15.03
N ASN A 213 11.84 -14.39 14.76
CA ASN A 213 12.85 -15.37 14.44
C ASN A 213 13.10 -15.36 12.92
N ALA A 214 14.31 -14.97 12.51
CA ALA A 214 14.72 -14.91 11.11
C ALA A 214 14.69 -16.27 10.41
N ALA A 215 14.84 -17.36 11.16
CA ALA A 215 14.78 -18.71 10.63
C ALA A 215 13.36 -19.11 10.19
N ASP A 216 12.33 -18.56 10.84
CA ASP A 216 10.94 -18.88 10.56
C ASP A 216 10.34 -17.97 9.49
N ARG A 217 10.74 -16.69 9.48
CA ARG A 217 10.22 -15.68 8.54
C ARG A 217 11.23 -14.57 8.25
N PRO A 218 11.40 -14.16 6.97
CA PRO A 218 12.15 -12.94 6.66
C PRO A 218 11.45 -11.72 7.23
N PHE A 219 12.23 -10.69 7.60
CA PHE A 219 11.70 -9.43 8.11
C PHE A 219 12.50 -8.24 7.59
N LEU A 220 11.88 -7.06 7.62
CA LEU A 220 12.46 -5.78 7.27
C LEU A 220 12.06 -4.76 8.35
N ILE A 221 12.99 -3.90 8.73
CA ILE A 221 12.78 -2.79 9.66
C ILE A 221 12.78 -1.52 8.82
N ILE A 222 11.64 -0.83 8.79
CA ILE A 222 11.44 0.41 8.04
C ILE A 222 11.11 1.50 9.05
N SER A 223 11.63 2.71 8.84
CA SER A 223 11.23 3.84 9.67
C SER A 223 9.73 4.08 9.55
N LEU A 224 9.05 4.17 10.69
CA LEU A 224 7.60 4.23 10.76
C LEU A 224 7.05 5.45 10.01
N GLU A 225 7.60 6.64 10.24
CA GLU A 225 7.04 7.87 9.67
C GLU A 225 7.16 7.95 8.13
N PRO A 226 8.31 7.66 7.49
CA PRO A 226 8.38 7.51 6.04
C PRO A 226 7.43 6.44 5.49
N TYR A 227 7.30 5.30 6.17
CA TYR A 227 6.32 4.28 5.79
C TYR A 227 4.89 4.82 5.86
N LYS A 228 4.50 5.49 6.96
CA LYS A 228 3.16 6.08 7.11
C LYS A 228 2.89 7.12 6.03
N ARG A 229 3.86 7.99 5.71
CA ARG A 229 3.71 8.99 4.63
C ARG A 229 3.53 8.32 3.28
N TYR A 230 4.38 7.35 2.93
CA TYR A 230 4.24 6.60 1.68
C TYR A 230 2.92 5.84 1.60
N ALA A 231 2.54 5.13 2.66
CA ALA A 231 1.28 4.39 2.69
C ALA A 231 0.07 5.32 2.55
N ARG A 232 0.16 6.54 3.09
CA ARG A 232 -0.86 7.57 2.92
C ARG A 232 -0.87 8.21 1.53
N THR A 233 0.21 8.19 0.73
CA THR A 233 0.14 8.64 -0.67
C THR A 233 -0.53 7.62 -1.58
N SER A 234 -0.57 6.35 -1.15
CA SER A 234 -1.35 5.31 -1.81
C SER A 234 -2.79 5.29 -1.30
N ALA A 235 -3.73 5.08 -2.20
CA ALA A 235 -5.15 5.19 -1.88
C ALA A 235 -5.78 4.00 -1.17
N LEU A 236 -5.03 2.90 -1.05
CA LEU A 236 -5.59 1.61 -0.70
C LEU A 236 -5.30 1.16 0.72
N GLU A 237 -4.33 1.76 1.39
CA GLU A 237 -3.98 1.35 2.75
C GLU A 237 -4.44 2.36 3.78
N ARG A 238 -5.17 1.86 4.76
CA ARG A 238 -5.33 2.55 6.03
C ARG A 238 -4.13 2.15 6.86
N VAL A 239 -3.23 3.10 7.08
CA VAL A 239 -2.10 2.90 7.98
C VAL A 239 -2.64 2.54 9.36
N GLY A 240 -2.46 1.28 9.75
CA GLY A 240 -2.80 0.80 11.09
C GLY A 240 -1.93 1.46 12.15
N ASP A 241 -2.44 1.51 13.37
CA ASP A 241 -1.64 1.88 14.52
C ASP A 241 -0.65 0.75 14.86
N PRO A 242 0.49 1.05 15.51
CA PRO A 242 1.44 0.03 15.93
C PRO A 242 0.76 -1.04 16.80
N GLU A 243 0.97 -2.31 16.46
CA GLU A 243 0.39 -3.45 17.18
C GLU A 243 1.31 -3.97 18.30
N GLU A 244 2.58 -3.57 18.27
CA GLU A 244 3.60 -4.02 19.22
C GLU A 244 4.47 -2.85 19.68
N PHE A 245 4.79 -2.86 20.97
CA PHE A 245 5.64 -1.87 21.62
C PHE A 245 6.75 -2.56 22.39
N TRP A 246 7.98 -2.08 22.23
CA TRP A 246 9.13 -2.54 23.01
C TRP A 246 9.55 -1.42 23.95
N ALA A 247 9.69 -1.77 25.23
CA ALA A 247 10.13 -0.86 26.28
C ALA A 247 11.28 -1.49 27.07
N SER A 248 12.24 -0.66 27.43
CA SER A 248 13.29 -0.99 28.39
C SER A 248 13.02 -0.28 29.71
N LEU A 249 13.34 -0.93 30.82
CA LEU A 249 13.33 -0.30 32.13
C LEU A 249 14.67 0.38 32.39
N GLU A 250 14.64 1.44 33.20
CA GLU A 250 15.86 2.04 33.76
C GLU A 250 16.51 1.07 34.77
N ASP A 251 17.83 1.14 34.93
CA ASP A 251 18.63 0.14 35.66
C ASP A 251 18.20 -0.07 37.13
N ASN A 252 17.61 0.95 37.76
CA ASN A 252 17.17 0.94 39.16
C ASN A 252 15.64 0.80 39.33
N ALA A 253 14.90 0.61 38.24
CA ALA A 253 13.44 0.47 38.31
C ALA A 253 13.05 -0.91 38.86
N ASP A 254 12.06 -0.94 39.76
CA ASP A 254 11.44 -2.19 40.18
C ASP A 254 10.60 -2.76 39.03
N ARG A 255 11.09 -3.87 38.46
CA ARG A 255 10.46 -4.54 37.30
C ARG A 255 9.07 -5.09 37.62
N ASP A 256 8.88 -5.68 38.79
CA ASP A 256 7.61 -6.29 39.17
C ASP A 256 6.55 -5.20 39.36
N GLN A 257 6.95 -4.10 40.02
CA GLN A 257 6.10 -2.91 40.15
C GLN A 257 5.79 -2.29 38.78
N ALA A 258 6.80 -2.13 37.90
CA ALA A 258 6.61 -1.53 36.58
C ALA A 258 5.65 -2.34 35.71
N ILE A 259 5.75 -3.67 35.73
CA ILE A 259 4.83 -4.55 35.00
C ILE A 259 3.41 -4.45 35.57
N ALA A 260 3.26 -4.46 36.90
CA ALA A 260 1.95 -4.32 37.53
C ALA A 260 1.28 -2.98 37.20
N SER A 261 2.04 -1.88 37.28
CA SER A 261 1.55 -0.55 36.89
C SER A 261 1.22 -0.46 35.40
N LEU A 262 2.02 -1.09 34.54
CA LEU A 262 1.72 -1.14 33.11
C LEU A 262 0.42 -1.92 32.85
N GLN A 263 0.25 -3.09 33.48
CA GLN A 263 -0.98 -3.90 33.40
C GLN A 263 -2.22 -3.11 33.83
N GLU A 264 -2.12 -2.35 34.92
CA GLU A 264 -3.20 -1.48 35.40
C GLU A 264 -3.52 -0.37 34.38
N ALA A 265 -2.51 0.23 33.77
CA ALA A 265 -2.67 1.32 32.81
C ALA A 265 -3.24 0.87 31.45
N VAL A 266 -2.80 -0.28 30.92
CA VAL A 266 -3.21 -0.76 29.58
C VAL A 266 -4.46 -1.65 29.60
N GLY A 267 -4.82 -2.18 30.78
CA GLY A 267 -5.98 -3.06 30.95
C GLY A 267 -5.78 -4.47 30.37
N GLY A 268 -6.85 -5.28 30.41
CA GLY A 268 -6.79 -6.72 30.12
C GLY A 268 -6.70 -7.14 28.65
N PHE A 269 -6.76 -6.20 27.70
CA PHE A 269 -6.74 -6.50 26.26
C PHE A 269 -5.32 -6.49 25.64
N VAL A 270 -4.30 -6.12 26.42
CA VAL A 270 -2.91 -6.05 25.97
C VAL A 270 -2.10 -7.19 26.57
N ILE A 271 -1.30 -7.87 25.73
CA ILE A 271 -0.41 -8.94 26.17
C ILE A 271 0.96 -8.34 26.49
N ILE A 272 1.35 -8.38 27.77
CA ILE A 272 2.68 -7.94 28.20
C ILE A 272 3.61 -9.15 28.23
N ARG A 273 4.74 -9.06 27.52
CA ARG A 273 5.79 -10.08 27.46
C ARG A 273 7.02 -9.58 28.21
N ASP A 274 7.34 -10.20 29.33
CA ASP A 274 8.57 -9.91 30.06
C ASP A 274 9.71 -10.81 29.59
N ARG A 275 10.70 -10.19 28.95
CA ARG A 275 11.90 -10.86 28.44
C ARG A 275 12.66 -11.57 29.54
N ASP A 276 12.88 -10.93 30.68
CA ASP A 276 13.80 -11.47 31.70
C ASP A 276 13.16 -12.67 32.40
N ARG A 277 11.85 -12.62 32.66
CA ARG A 277 11.09 -13.80 33.11
C ARG A 277 11.09 -14.93 32.09
N ALA A 278 10.95 -14.61 30.79
CA ALA A 278 11.00 -15.63 29.74
C ALA A 278 12.39 -16.31 29.69
N VAL A 279 13.47 -15.53 29.83
CA VAL A 279 14.85 -16.04 29.88
C VAL A 279 15.10 -16.87 31.13
N ASP A 280 14.71 -16.39 32.32
CA ASP A 280 14.87 -17.13 33.58
C ASP A 280 14.09 -18.46 33.56
N THR A 281 12.87 -18.45 33.00
CA THR A 281 12.08 -19.67 32.79
C THR A 281 12.81 -20.65 31.86
N ALA A 282 13.35 -20.16 30.74
CA ALA A 282 14.09 -20.99 29.80
C ALA A 282 15.39 -21.55 30.38
N GLN A 283 16.08 -20.79 31.24
CA GLN A 283 17.30 -21.25 31.92
C GLN A 283 17.01 -22.33 32.97
N ARG A 284 15.96 -22.14 33.77
CA ARG A 284 15.58 -23.10 34.83
C ARG A 284 14.90 -24.34 34.29
N ASN A 285 14.12 -24.19 33.22
CA ASN A 285 13.41 -25.28 32.59
C ASN A 285 13.36 -25.07 31.06
N PRO A 286 14.40 -25.52 30.33
CA PRO A 286 14.48 -25.34 28.87
C PRO A 286 13.34 -26.04 28.11
N LEU A 287 12.60 -26.94 28.76
CA LEU A 287 11.43 -27.62 28.19
C LEU A 287 10.11 -26.84 28.40
N ALA A 288 10.04 -25.96 29.40
CA ALA A 288 8.84 -25.16 29.68
C ALA A 288 8.58 -24.06 28.63
N GLY A 289 9.62 -23.62 27.92
CA GLY A 289 9.56 -22.47 27.00
C GLY A 289 8.89 -22.74 25.64
N GLY A 290 8.66 -23.99 25.23
CA GLY A 290 8.04 -24.22 23.91
C GLY A 290 7.74 -25.66 23.50
N GLY A 291 8.38 -26.68 24.08
CA GLY A 291 8.20 -28.08 23.65
C GLY A 291 7.10 -28.85 24.39
N TRP A 292 6.97 -28.65 25.70
CA TRP A 292 6.17 -29.55 26.53
C TRP A 292 4.66 -29.42 26.30
N ASN A 293 4.15 -28.19 26.14
CA ASN A 293 2.71 -27.98 25.94
C ASN A 293 2.23 -28.53 24.59
N GLY A 294 3.08 -28.43 23.55
CA GLY A 294 2.82 -29.06 22.26
C GLY A 294 2.82 -30.59 22.37
N LEU A 295 3.79 -31.16 23.09
CA LEU A 295 3.91 -32.61 23.27
C LEU A 295 2.76 -33.19 24.11
N THR A 296 2.32 -32.51 25.17
CA THR A 296 1.16 -32.94 25.96
C THR A 296 -0.12 -32.90 25.14
N ILE A 297 -0.34 -31.87 24.33
CA ILE A 297 -1.50 -31.79 23.41
C ILE A 297 -1.45 -32.93 22.38
N LEU A 298 -0.29 -33.17 21.76
CA LEU A 298 -0.10 -34.25 20.80
C LEU A 298 -0.34 -35.63 21.45
N SER A 299 0.17 -35.82 22.65
CA SER A 299 0.04 -37.07 23.41
C SER A 299 -1.42 -37.31 23.82
N MET A 300 -2.11 -36.29 24.35
CA MET A 300 -3.52 -36.40 24.69
C MET A 300 -4.37 -36.68 23.44
N THR A 301 -4.06 -36.05 22.32
CA THR A 301 -4.76 -36.27 21.05
C THR A 301 -4.56 -37.70 20.56
N ALA A 302 -3.32 -38.20 20.56
CA ALA A 302 -3.00 -39.57 20.16
C ALA A 302 -3.71 -40.61 21.05
N ILE A 303 -3.71 -40.40 22.38
CA ILE A 303 -4.42 -41.26 23.33
C ILE A 303 -5.94 -41.23 23.05
N THR A 304 -6.51 -40.05 22.82
CA THR A 304 -7.95 -39.91 22.54
C THR A 304 -8.34 -40.64 21.26
N VAL A 305 -7.53 -40.51 20.20
CA VAL A 305 -7.75 -41.24 18.94
C VAL A 305 -7.63 -42.75 19.13
N ALA A 306 -6.63 -43.21 19.89
CA ALA A 306 -6.45 -44.63 20.18
C ALA A 306 -7.63 -45.21 20.98
N VAL A 307 -8.12 -44.49 21.99
CA VAL A 307 -9.30 -44.89 22.78
C VAL A 307 -10.55 -44.97 21.90
N LEU A 308 -10.78 -43.97 21.05
CA LEU A 308 -11.92 -43.97 20.12
C LEU A 308 -11.87 -45.13 19.13
N LEU A 309 -10.70 -45.40 18.53
CA LEU A 309 -10.49 -46.56 17.65
C LEU A 309 -10.76 -47.87 18.37
N THR A 310 -10.30 -47.99 19.62
CA THR A 310 -10.51 -49.20 20.43
C THR A 310 -11.99 -49.40 20.75
N MET A 311 -12.73 -48.35 21.08
CA MET A 311 -14.19 -48.42 21.31
C MET A 311 -14.94 -48.81 20.02
N VAL A 312 -14.57 -48.25 18.86
CA VAL A 312 -15.19 -48.60 17.58
C VAL A 312 -14.98 -50.08 17.26
N ILE A 313 -13.74 -50.57 17.40
CA ILE A 313 -13.42 -51.99 17.18
C ILE A 313 -14.21 -52.89 18.13
N HIS A 314 -14.29 -52.55 19.42
CA HIS A 314 -15.08 -53.32 20.39
C HIS A 314 -16.58 -53.28 20.12
N SER A 315 -17.11 -52.22 19.50
CA SER A 315 -18.53 -52.12 19.17
C SER A 315 -18.95 -52.89 17.91
N LEU A 316 -17.97 -53.33 17.11
CA LEU A 316 -18.17 -54.08 15.86
C LEU A 316 -17.98 -55.61 16.02
N VAL A 317 -17.53 -56.06 17.19
CA VAL A 317 -17.38 -57.47 17.59
C VAL A 317 -18.51 -57.83 18.55
#